data_AF-A0A8R2FA02-F1
#
_entry.id   AF-A0A8R2FA02-F1
#
_cell.length_a   1.000
_cell.length_b   1.000
_cell.length_c   1.000
_cell.angle_alpha   90.00
_cell.angle_beta   90.00
_cell.angle_gamma   90.00
#
_symmetry.space_group_name_H-M   'P 1'
#
loop_
_entity.id
_entity.type
_entity.pdbx_description
1 polymer ?
#
loop_
_entity_poly.entity_id
_entity_poly.type
_entity_poly.pdbx_seq_one_letter_code
_entity_poly.pdbx_strand_id
1 'polypeptide(L)'
;MAGDKPDDLHSQIQKNCYPINRMTEEITSYLEKTGVIAQITDVLRLLYEMDEKPDDPLEFMRTNMAEVIPETKELTKLEEEYNAVMQEINKLQQENISMTNRLKELETNQSDNIAEMNSNENTVTGFSDNDMKMQGSAEKNN
;
A
#
# COMPACT_ATOMS: atom_id res chain seq x y z
N MET A 1 64.95 -8.25 57.01
CA MET A 1 63.77 -7.41 57.28
C MET A 1 62.86 -7.53 56.07
N ALA A 2 61.94 -8.50 56.10
CA ALA A 2 60.87 -8.60 55.12
C ALA A 2 59.79 -7.61 55.55
N GLY A 3 59.69 -6.49 54.84
CA GLY A 3 58.58 -5.56 55.02
C GLY A 3 57.38 -6.11 54.27
N ASP A 4 56.48 -6.79 54.99
CA ASP A 4 55.13 -7.06 54.50
C ASP A 4 54.48 -5.71 54.19
N LYS A 5 54.28 -5.45 52.89
CA LYS A 5 53.40 -4.37 52.45
C LYS A 5 51.98 -4.78 52.82
N PRO A 6 51.18 -3.89 53.42
CA PRO A 6 49.79 -4.20 53.68
C PRO A 6 49.12 -4.43 52.33
N ASP A 7 48.47 -5.58 52.17
CA ASP A 7 47.60 -5.87 51.05
C ASP A 7 46.64 -4.69 50.88
N ASP A 8 46.92 -3.88 49.85
CA ASP A 8 46.19 -2.66 49.56
C ASP A 8 44.81 -3.06 49.04
N LEU A 9 43.89 -3.22 50.00
CA LEU A 9 42.48 -3.48 49.77
C LEU A 9 41.90 -2.48 48.77
N HIS A 10 42.44 -1.26 48.71
CA HIS A 10 42.05 -0.24 47.74
C HIS A 10 42.43 -0.62 46.31
N SER A 11 43.65 -1.11 46.06
CA SER A 11 44.07 -1.63 44.76
C SER A 11 43.28 -2.87 44.34
N GLN A 12 42.90 -3.73 45.29
CA GLN A 12 42.16 -4.96 45.01
C GLN A 12 40.67 -4.70 44.72
N ILE A 13 40.05 -3.76 45.45
CA ILE A 13 38.71 -3.24 45.14
C ILE A 13 38.71 -2.53 43.78
N GLN A 14 39.72 -1.69 43.50
CA GLN A 14 39.83 -0.99 42.21
C GLN A 14 39.99 -1.96 41.03
N LYS A 15 40.72 -3.06 41.21
CA LYS A 15 40.86 -4.14 40.21
C LYS A 15 39.57 -4.91 39.96
N ASN A 16 38.73 -5.11 40.98
CA ASN A 16 37.45 -5.80 40.84
C ASN A 16 36.33 -4.88 40.33
N CYS A 17 36.39 -3.57 40.61
CA CYS A 17 35.41 -2.60 40.11
C CYS A 17 35.64 -2.21 38.65
N TYR A 18 36.86 -2.20 38.12
CA TYR A 18 37.13 -1.84 36.72
C TYR A 18 36.45 -2.74 35.66
N PRO A 19 36.52 -4.09 35.75
CA PRO A 19 35.88 -4.97 34.78
C PRO A 19 34.34 -4.98 34.94
N ILE A 20 33.83 -4.88 36.18
CA ILE A 20 32.39 -4.81 36.45
C ILE A 20 31.82 -3.48 35.94
N ASN A 21 32.47 -2.35 36.21
CA ASN A 21 32.03 -1.03 35.77
C ASN A 21 32.03 -0.91 34.24
N ARG A 22 33.04 -1.45 33.56
CA ARG A 22 33.09 -1.46 32.09
C ARG A 22 31.96 -2.31 31.49
N MET A 23 31.71 -3.48 32.05
CA MET A 23 30.62 -4.34 31.62
C MET A 23 29.25 -3.68 31.87
N THR A 24 29.07 -2.99 33.00
CA THR A 24 27.83 -2.24 33.27
C THR A 24 27.65 -1.07 32.33
N GLU A 25 28.72 -0.36 31.97
CA GLU A 25 28.67 0.74 30.99
C GLU A 25 28.33 0.23 29.58
N GLU A 26 28.90 -0.90 29.16
CA GLU A 26 28.59 -1.52 27.87
C GLU A 26 27.13 -1.98 27.80
N ILE A 27 26.61 -2.61 28.87
CA ILE A 27 25.19 -3.00 28.96
C ILE A 27 24.29 -1.76 28.95
N THR A 28 24.62 -0.75 29.74
CA THR A 28 23.81 0.48 29.83
C THR A 28 23.80 1.20 28.48
N SER A 29 24.96 1.39 27.85
CA SER A 29 25.06 2.02 26.54
C SER A 29 24.29 1.23 25.47
N TYR A 30 24.32 -0.10 25.52
CA TYR A 30 23.54 -0.93 24.60
C TYR A 30 22.03 -0.75 24.80
N LEU A 31 21.54 -0.81 26.05
CA LEU A 31 20.12 -0.66 26.36
C LEU A 31 19.61 0.76 26.08
N GLU A 32 20.45 1.78 26.26
CA GLU A 32 20.15 3.17 25.86
C GLU A 32 20.06 3.32 24.34
N LYS A 33 21.07 2.82 23.61
CA LYS A 33 21.11 2.90 22.14
C LYS A 33 19.96 2.15 21.46
N THR A 34 19.54 1.03 22.04
CA THR A 34 18.41 0.24 21.55
C THR A 34 17.06 0.81 21.97
N GLY A 35 17.03 1.86 22.82
CA GLY A 35 15.80 2.49 23.29
C GLY A 35 15.04 1.68 24.34
N VAL A 36 15.57 0.52 24.77
CA VAL A 36 14.94 -0.34 25.78
C VAL A 36 14.72 0.44 27.06
N ILE A 37 15.71 1.20 27.54
CA ILE A 37 15.57 1.97 28.79
C ILE A 37 14.37 2.94 28.73
N ALA A 38 14.19 3.65 27.61
CA ALA A 38 13.07 4.57 27.45
C ALA A 38 11.74 3.82 27.50
N GLN A 39 11.64 2.69 26.77
CA GLN A 39 10.43 1.86 26.73
C GLN A 39 10.08 1.28 28.10
N ILE A 40 11.05 0.72 28.83
CA ILE A 40 10.82 0.21 30.19
C ILE A 40 10.36 1.35 31.11
N THR A 41 10.98 2.53 30.99
CA THR A 41 10.64 3.70 31.80
C THR A 41 9.20 4.16 31.58
N ASP A 42 8.72 4.18 30.34
CA ASP A 42 7.34 4.59 30.03
C ASP A 42 6.31 3.57 30.53
N VAL A 43 6.56 2.28 30.39
CA VAL A 43 5.66 1.24 30.94
C VAL A 43 5.65 1.27 32.47
N LEU A 44 6.80 1.50 33.11
CA LEU A 44 6.88 1.69 34.56
C LEU A 44 6.16 2.95 35.03
N ARG A 45 6.24 4.04 34.26
CA ARG A 45 5.47 5.27 34.52
C ARG A 45 3.97 4.97 34.46
N LEU A 46 3.51 4.30 33.39
CA LEU A 46 2.11 3.92 33.23
C LEU A 46 1.62 3.08 34.41
N LEU A 47 2.38 2.06 34.81
CA LEU A 47 2.06 1.21 35.97
C LEU A 47 1.98 2.00 37.29
N TYR A 48 2.82 3.03 37.45
CA TYR A 48 2.82 3.86 38.66
C TYR A 48 1.68 4.88 38.68
N GLU A 49 1.28 5.38 37.51
CA GLU A 49 0.19 6.37 37.36
C GLU A 49 -1.21 5.75 37.45
N MET A 50 -1.34 4.43 37.37
CA MET A 50 -2.63 3.74 37.53
C MET A 50 -3.20 3.93 38.95
N ASP A 51 -4.44 4.43 39.02
CA ASP A 51 -5.18 4.60 40.28
C ASP A 51 -5.43 3.25 40.99
N GLU A 52 -5.67 2.19 40.22
CA GLU A 52 -5.81 0.81 40.70
C GLU A 52 -4.65 -0.04 40.13
N LYS A 53 -3.77 -0.52 41.01
CA LYS A 53 -2.60 -1.30 40.59
C LYS A 53 -3.04 -2.71 40.21
N PRO A 54 -2.53 -3.27 39.09
CA PRO A 54 -2.85 -4.63 38.70
C PRO A 54 -2.35 -5.63 39.74
N ASP A 55 -3.11 -6.71 39.93
CA ASP A 55 -2.74 -7.82 40.83
C ASP A 55 -1.43 -8.49 40.41
N ASP A 56 -1.16 -8.56 39.10
CA ASP A 56 0.14 -8.98 38.54
C ASP A 56 0.78 -7.85 37.69
N PRO A 57 1.68 -7.05 38.28
CA PRO A 57 2.41 -6.01 37.57
C PRO A 57 3.34 -6.53 36.47
N LEU A 58 3.85 -7.75 36.58
CA LEU A 58 4.78 -8.32 35.59
C LEU A 58 4.02 -8.75 34.33
N GLU A 59 2.82 -9.31 34.50
CA GLU A 59 1.92 -9.59 33.38
C GLU A 59 1.54 -8.30 32.64
N PHE A 60 1.18 -7.25 33.39
CA PHE A 60 0.90 -5.93 32.83
C PHE A 60 2.06 -5.39 31.99
N MET A 61 3.29 -5.41 32.54
CA MET A 61 4.47 -4.93 31.82
C MET A 61 4.73 -5.74 30.55
N ARG A 62 4.55 -7.06 30.59
CA ARG A 62 4.75 -7.93 29.42
C ARG A 62 3.79 -7.59 28.28
N THR A 63 2.51 -7.41 28.60
CA THR A 63 1.48 -7.05 27.62
C THR A 63 1.75 -5.68 27.01
N ASN A 64 1.99 -4.67 27.84
CA ASN A 64 2.24 -3.31 27.37
C ASN A 64 3.57 -3.19 26.59
N MET A 65 4.58 -3.98 26.91
CA MET A 65 5.82 -4.01 26.11
C MET A 65 5.65 -4.70 24.77
N ALA A 66 4.80 -5.74 24.67
CA ALA A 66 4.52 -6.43 23.42
C ALA A 66 3.63 -5.60 22.48
N GLU A 67 2.71 -4.81 23.04
CA GLU A 67 1.81 -3.94 22.27
C GLU A 67 2.52 -2.71 21.71
N VAL A 68 3.52 -2.19 22.43
CA VAL A 68 4.30 -0.99 22.03
C VAL A 68 5.47 -1.32 21.09
N ILE A 69 5.60 -2.56 20.60
CA ILE A 69 6.58 -2.87 19.55
C ILE A 69 6.27 -1.96 18.33
N PRO A 70 7.17 -1.06 17.89
CA PRO A 70 6.92 -0.08 16.82
C PRO A 70 6.42 -0.71 15.51
N GLU A 71 6.76 -1.98 15.33
CA GLU A 71 6.32 -2.86 14.25
C GLU A 71 4.80 -2.93 14.16
N THR A 72 4.05 -2.88 15.28
CA THR A 72 2.58 -2.85 15.26
C THR A 72 2.05 -1.55 14.68
N LYS A 73 2.64 -0.41 15.04
CA LYS A 73 2.22 0.92 14.56
C LYS A 73 2.57 1.15 13.09
N GLU A 74 3.75 0.69 12.66
CA GLU A 74 4.14 0.74 11.25
C GLU A 74 3.29 -0.21 10.40
N LEU A 75 2.97 -1.40 10.92
CA LEU A 75 2.11 -2.37 10.24
C LEU A 75 0.68 -1.86 10.14
N THR A 76 0.09 -1.27 11.19
CA THR A 76 -1.24 -0.66 11.12
C THR A 76 -1.29 0.48 10.12
N LYS A 77 -0.25 1.33 10.08
CA LYS A 77 -0.17 2.43 9.11
C LYS A 77 -0.06 1.88 7.68
N LEU A 78 0.72 0.83 7.48
CA LEU A 78 0.87 0.18 6.17
C LEU A 78 -0.45 -0.48 5.72
N GLU A 79 -1.20 -1.08 6.64
CA GLU A 79 -2.54 -1.63 6.37
C GLU A 79 -3.53 -0.53 5.98
N GLU A 80 -3.52 0.62 6.66
CA GLU A 80 -4.34 1.78 6.29
C GLU A 80 -4.00 2.29 4.87
N GLU A 81 -2.71 2.46 4.57
CA GLU A 81 -2.24 2.89 3.25
C GLU A 81 -2.63 1.88 2.15
N TYR A 82 -2.46 0.58 2.41
CA TYR A 82 -2.86 -0.48 1.49
C TYR A 82 -4.37 -0.46 1.20
N ASN A 83 -5.19 -0.31 2.23
CA ASN A 83 -6.64 -0.23 2.10
C ASN A 83 -7.07 1.01 1.30
N ALA A 84 -6.46 2.17 1.55
CA ALA A 84 -6.74 3.40 0.81
C ALA A 84 -6.40 3.24 -0.69
N VAL A 85 -5.24 2.66 -1.01
CA VAL A 85 -4.83 2.40 -2.40
C VAL A 85 -5.77 1.41 -3.07
N MET A 86 -6.17 0.34 -2.40
CA MET A 86 -7.13 -0.63 -2.93
C MET A 86 -8.51 -0.01 -3.19
N GLN A 87 -8.98 0.90 -2.34
CA GLN A 87 -10.22 1.62 -2.58
C GLN A 87 -10.12 2.52 -3.83
N GLU A 88 -9.01 3.24 -3.99
CA GLU A 88 -8.78 4.09 -5.16
C GLU A 88 -8.72 3.26 -6.45
N ILE A 89 -8.04 2.11 -6.44
CA ILE A 89 -8.00 1.18 -7.58
C ILE A 89 -9.41 0.71 -7.95
N ASN A 90 -10.21 0.27 -6.97
CA ASN A 90 -11.57 -0.18 -7.24
C ASN A 90 -12.45 0.93 -7.83
N LYS A 91 -12.34 2.15 -7.29
CA LYS A 91 -13.05 3.33 -7.82
C LYS A 91 -12.65 3.62 -9.27
N LEU A 92 -11.36 3.68 -9.55
CA LEU A 92 -10.85 3.93 -10.91
C LEU A 92 -11.26 2.81 -11.88
N GLN A 93 -11.24 1.55 -11.45
CA GLN A 93 -11.72 0.43 -12.25
C GLN A 93 -13.22 0.57 -12.58
N GLN A 94 -14.04 0.95 -11.59
CA GLN A 94 -15.47 1.16 -11.79
C GLN A 94 -15.75 2.33 -12.74
N GLU A 95 -15.04 3.44 -12.60
CA GLU A 95 -15.13 4.58 -13.52
C GLU A 95 -14.74 4.17 -14.94
N ASN A 96 -13.64 3.42 -15.09
CA ASN A 96 -13.14 2.96 -16.39
C ASN A 96 -14.12 2.00 -17.08
N ILE A 97 -14.74 1.09 -16.32
CA ILE A 97 -15.82 0.23 -16.81
C ILE A 97 -17.01 1.09 -17.28
N SER A 98 -17.42 2.08 -16.49
CA SER A 98 -18.55 2.96 -16.84
C SER A 98 -18.29 3.76 -18.12
N MET A 99 -17.07 4.30 -18.28
CA MET A 99 -16.66 5.06 -19.45
C MET A 99 -16.57 4.16 -20.68
N THR A 100 -16.01 2.97 -20.54
CA THR A 100 -15.93 1.98 -21.62
C THR A 100 -17.32 1.55 -22.09
N ASN A 101 -18.26 1.34 -21.17
CA ASN A 101 -19.64 1.01 -21.51
C ASN A 101 -20.30 2.16 -22.27
N ARG A 102 -20.12 3.40 -21.79
CA ARG A 102 -20.67 4.59 -22.45
C ARG A 102 -20.08 4.85 -23.83
N LEU A 103 -18.78 4.57 -24.02
CA LEU A 103 -18.14 4.61 -25.34
C LEU A 103 -18.75 3.58 -26.28
N LYS A 104 -18.90 2.33 -25.84
CA LYS A 104 -19.54 1.28 -26.64
C LYS A 104 -20.97 1.65 -27.05
N GLU A 105 -21.77 2.18 -26.13
CA GLU A 105 -23.13 2.62 -26.41
C GLU A 105 -23.16 3.73 -27.49
N LEU A 106 -22.23 4.68 -27.43
CA LEU A 106 -22.14 5.74 -28.44
C LEU A 106 -21.67 5.22 -29.80
N GLU A 107 -20.73 4.28 -29.83
CA GLU A 107 -20.27 3.62 -31.06
C GLU A 107 -21.40 2.81 -31.72
N THR A 108 -22.20 2.08 -30.94
CA THR A 108 -23.37 1.35 -31.47
C THR A 108 -24.45 2.31 -31.98
N ASN A 109 -24.74 3.39 -31.25
CA ASN A 109 -25.74 4.38 -31.68
C ASN A 109 -25.30 5.17 -32.94
N GLN A 110 -24.00 5.40 -33.14
CA GLN A 110 -23.48 5.97 -34.40
C GLN A 110 -23.65 5.00 -35.58
N SER A 111 -23.44 3.71 -35.34
CA SER A 111 -23.60 2.65 -36.36
C SER A 111 -25.06 2.58 -36.84
N ASP A 112 -26.01 2.67 -35.91
CA ASP A 112 -27.45 2.65 -36.20
C ASP A 112 -27.92 3.93 -36.92
N ASN A 113 -27.36 5.10 -36.57
CA ASN A 113 -27.71 6.36 -37.22
C ASN A 113 -27.16 6.49 -38.66
N ILE A 114 -25.98 5.93 -38.94
CA ILE A 114 -25.38 5.90 -40.28
C ILE A 114 -26.13 4.92 -41.22
N ALA A 115 -26.73 3.85 -40.67
CA ALA A 115 -27.56 2.93 -41.44
C ALA A 115 -28.90 3.55 -41.87
N GLU A 116 -29.51 4.42 -41.05
CA GLU A 116 -30.77 5.10 -41.37
C GLU A 116 -30.62 6.32 -42.31
N MET A 117 -29.47 7.01 -42.34
CA MET A 117 -29.28 8.12 -43.30
C MET A 117 -29.01 7.64 -44.73
N ASN A 118 -28.44 6.44 -44.92
CA ASN A 118 -28.13 5.89 -46.26
C ASN A 118 -29.32 5.23 -46.97
N SER A 119 -30.46 5.05 -46.30
CA SER A 119 -31.68 4.48 -46.91
C SER A 119 -32.59 5.54 -47.55
N ASN A 120 -32.31 6.83 -47.39
CA ASN A 120 -33.26 7.91 -47.69
C ASN A 120 -32.88 8.79 -48.91
N GLU A 121 -31.71 8.61 -49.51
CA GLU A 121 -31.25 9.40 -50.68
C GLU A 121 -31.20 8.61 -52.00
N ASN A 122 -32.19 7.75 -52.28
CA ASN A 122 -32.26 7.14 -53.61
C ASN A 122 -33.68 6.98 -54.16
N THR A 123 -34.46 8.06 -54.30
CA THR A 123 -35.66 8.05 -55.16
C THR A 123 -36.06 9.45 -55.66
N VAL A 124 -35.33 10.06 -56.59
CA VAL A 124 -35.81 11.16 -57.46
C VAL A 124 -34.93 11.09 -58.71
N THR A 125 -35.34 10.84 -59.96
CA THR A 125 -36.63 10.82 -60.65
C THR A 125 -36.40 10.15 -62.00
N GLY A 126 -37.26 9.21 -62.37
CA GLY A 126 -37.36 8.73 -63.75
C GLY A 126 -38.02 9.77 -64.65
N PHE A 127 -37.36 10.08 -65.75
CA PHE A 127 -37.90 10.63 -67.02
C PHE A 127 -36.89 10.21 -68.09
N SER A 128 -37.21 9.86 -69.33
CA SER A 128 -38.39 9.40 -70.05
C SER A 128 -37.77 8.87 -71.35
N ASP A 129 -38.30 7.76 -71.85
CA ASP A 129 -38.25 7.27 -73.24
C ASP A 129 -37.04 7.61 -74.14
N ASN A 130 -36.37 6.57 -74.62
CA ASN A 130 -35.98 6.49 -76.03
C ASN A 130 -35.78 5.03 -76.47
N ASP A 131 -36.80 4.53 -77.18
CA ASP A 131 -36.70 3.42 -78.12
C ASP A 131 -35.56 3.63 -79.12
N MET A 132 -34.64 2.68 -79.24
CA MET A 132 -33.83 2.57 -80.47
C MET A 132 -33.69 1.12 -80.91
N LYS A 133 -34.55 0.78 -81.87
CA LYS A 133 -34.63 -0.46 -82.66
C LYS A 133 -33.34 -0.68 -83.44
N MET A 134 -32.52 -1.66 -83.04
CA MET A 134 -31.43 -2.18 -83.86
C MET A 134 -31.97 -3.31 -84.75
N GLN A 135 -32.17 -3.02 -86.05
CA GLN A 135 -32.37 -4.05 -87.07
C GLN A 135 -31.05 -4.75 -87.35
N GLY A 136 -30.99 -6.06 -87.09
CA GLY A 136 -29.91 -6.91 -87.55
C GLY A 136 -30.02 -7.16 -89.05
N SER A 137 -29.05 -6.66 -89.81
CA SER A 137 -28.80 -7.10 -91.19
C SER A 137 -27.80 -8.26 -91.14
N ALA A 138 -28.31 -9.48 -91.32
CA ALA A 138 -27.50 -10.63 -91.69
C ALA A 138 -27.36 -10.64 -93.21
N GLU A 139 -26.23 -10.12 -93.72
CA GLU A 139 -25.85 -10.33 -95.11
C GLU A 139 -25.39 -11.78 -95.30
N LYS A 140 -26.12 -12.47 -96.17
CA LYS A 140 -25.81 -13.80 -96.69
C LYS A 140 -24.76 -13.68 -97.80
N ASN A 141 -23.79 -14.59 -97.75
CA ASN A 141 -23.18 -15.34 -98.86
C ASN A 141 -22.95 -14.62 -100.21
N ASN A 142 -21.69 -14.56 -100.66
CA ASN A 142 -21.17 -15.39 -101.76
C ASN A 142 -19.65 -15.20 -101.93
#